data_AF-A0A8T6MBP7-F1
#
_entry.id   AF-A0A8T6MBP7-F1
#
_cell.length_a   1.000
_cell.length_b   1.000
_cell.length_c   1.000
_cell.angle_alpha   90.00
_cell.angle_beta   90.00
_cell.angle_gamma   90.00
#
_symmetry.space_group_name_H-M   'P 1'
#
loop_
_entity.id
_entity.type
_entity.pdbx_description
1 polymer ?
#
loop_
_entity_poly.entity_id
_entity_poly.type
_entity_poly.pdbx_seq_one_letter_code
_entity_poly.pdbx_strand_id
1 'polypeptide(L)'
;MGKEKSFMYTDTEITVLRNFSSINTSMVLKGTGFSVINNSKSVIGNFEFEQPYDYESFGIYETSEFLTALNAMKDPKIVVSEKYLTIMDGTSKLKYFTTAQDLLPVVPDVETKFSTLDCELDFTITADKLAFLLKMASILKSKFLFFETDSKKIRITAGDELSSSNNSYVVEISDCIKSNRLDAPVKIALEFFKLIPSDYNVSLSKKISKWVSPNGIVYYVGCSAV
;
A
#
# COMPACT_ATOMS: atom_id res chain seq x y z
N MET A 1 -8.91 -15.70 -36.79
CA MET A 1 -8.57 -14.46 -36.06
C MET A 1 -9.03 -14.63 -34.63
N GLY A 2 -8.11 -14.86 -33.69
CA GLY A 2 -8.47 -14.80 -32.27
C GLY A 2 -8.91 -13.37 -31.94
N LYS A 3 -10.00 -13.21 -31.18
CA LYS A 3 -10.36 -11.89 -30.65
C LYS A 3 -9.18 -11.37 -29.85
N GLU A 4 -8.68 -10.17 -30.16
CA GLU A 4 -7.79 -9.46 -29.24
C GLU A 4 -8.49 -9.39 -27.88
N LYS A 5 -7.86 -9.97 -26.86
CA LYS A 5 -8.41 -9.99 -25.51
C LYS A 5 -8.19 -8.63 -24.90
N SER A 6 -9.27 -7.88 -24.75
CA SER A 6 -9.29 -6.60 -24.05
C SER A 6 -9.81 -6.79 -22.63
N PHE A 7 -9.36 -5.94 -21.70
CA PHE A 7 -9.88 -5.90 -20.32
C PHE A 7 -10.18 -4.48 -19.87
N MET A 8 -10.86 -4.36 -18.72
CA MET A 8 -11.13 -3.10 -18.03
C MET A 8 -10.80 -3.33 -16.56
N TYR A 9 -10.08 -2.39 -15.95
CA TYR A 9 -9.87 -2.41 -14.51
C TYR A 9 -11.16 -2.01 -13.77
N THR A 10 -11.38 -2.60 -12.61
CA THR A 10 -12.47 -2.23 -11.70
C THR A 10 -12.18 -0.92 -10.98
N ASP A 11 -13.21 -0.28 -10.40
CA ASP A 11 -13.03 0.94 -9.61
C ASP A 11 -12.09 0.73 -8.41
N THR A 12 -12.13 -0.46 -7.80
CA THR A 12 -11.22 -0.86 -6.72
C THR A 12 -9.79 -0.91 -7.21
N GLU A 13 -9.53 -1.56 -8.35
CA GLU A 13 -8.20 -1.65 -8.95
C GLU A 13 -7.66 -0.28 -9.34
N ILE A 14 -8.48 0.58 -9.93
CA ILE A 14 -8.09 1.98 -10.23
C ILE A 14 -7.75 2.74 -8.94
N THR A 15 -8.48 2.51 -7.86
CA THR A 15 -8.22 3.13 -6.55
C THR A 15 -6.90 2.65 -5.95
N VAL A 16 -6.63 1.34 -6.01
CA VAL A 16 -5.35 0.76 -5.59
C VAL A 16 -4.20 1.31 -6.43
N LEU A 17 -4.34 1.32 -7.75
CA LEU A 17 -3.32 1.81 -8.67
C LEU A 17 -2.99 3.29 -8.42
N ARG A 18 -4.00 4.12 -8.13
CA ARG A 18 -3.82 5.53 -7.72
C ARG A 18 -3.09 5.67 -6.39
N ASN A 19 -3.37 4.81 -5.42
CA ASN A 19 -2.62 4.83 -4.17
C ASN A 19 -1.17 4.40 -4.41
N PHE A 20 -0.94 3.35 -5.19
CA PHE A 20 0.40 2.85 -5.49
C PHE A 20 1.23 3.86 -6.28
N SER A 21 0.62 4.68 -7.15
CA SER A 21 1.32 5.77 -7.84
C SER A 21 1.88 6.83 -6.89
N SER A 22 1.29 6.98 -5.69
CA SER A 22 1.83 7.86 -4.64
C SER A 22 3.01 7.26 -3.86
N ILE A 23 3.23 5.95 -3.99
CA ILE A 23 4.35 5.21 -3.37
C ILE A 23 5.53 5.15 -4.34
N ASN A 24 5.26 4.85 -5.61
CA ASN A 24 6.23 4.94 -6.70
C ASN A 24 5.52 5.33 -7.99
N THR A 25 6.07 6.31 -8.71
CA THR A 25 5.48 6.77 -9.99
C THR A 25 5.61 5.73 -11.09
N SER A 26 6.56 4.81 -10.98
CA SER A 26 6.88 3.80 -11.98
C SER A 26 6.68 2.38 -11.45
N MET A 27 6.11 1.49 -12.26
CA MET A 27 5.78 0.12 -11.82
C MET A 27 5.58 -0.86 -12.97
N VAL A 28 5.78 -2.15 -12.68
CA VAL A 28 5.40 -3.26 -13.54
C VAL A 28 4.01 -3.74 -13.12
N LEU A 29 3.03 -3.65 -14.01
CA LEU A 29 1.68 -4.16 -13.79
C LEU A 29 1.60 -5.60 -14.29
N LYS A 30 1.14 -6.52 -13.44
CA LYS A 30 0.98 -7.94 -13.77
C LYS A 30 -0.50 -8.28 -14.01
N GLY A 31 -0.78 -9.32 -14.78
CA GLY A 31 -2.15 -9.79 -14.98
C GLY A 31 -2.78 -10.38 -13.72
N THR A 32 -1.96 -10.74 -12.74
CA THR A 32 -2.40 -11.33 -11.47
C THR A 32 -2.65 -10.30 -10.37
N GLY A 33 -2.20 -9.06 -10.53
CA GLY A 33 -2.29 -8.05 -9.48
C GLY A 33 -1.29 -6.90 -9.62
N PHE A 34 -1.35 -6.00 -8.65
CA PHE A 34 -0.46 -4.86 -8.53
C PHE A 34 0.53 -5.04 -7.37
N SER A 35 1.76 -4.60 -7.60
CA SER A 35 2.78 -4.51 -6.57
C SER A 35 3.55 -3.21 -6.74
N VAL A 36 3.92 -2.59 -5.63
CA VAL A 36 4.71 -1.36 -5.62
C VAL A 36 5.76 -1.39 -4.51
N ILE A 37 6.89 -0.72 -4.75
CA ILE A 37 7.92 -0.48 -3.75
C ILE A 37 8.40 0.96 -3.87
N ASN A 38 8.54 1.67 -2.75
CA ASN A 38 9.11 3.01 -2.78
C ASN A 38 10.64 2.97 -2.95
N ASN A 39 11.26 4.10 -3.31
CA ASN A 39 12.71 4.16 -3.59
C ASN A 39 13.58 3.77 -2.39
N SER A 40 13.14 4.04 -1.16
CA SER A 40 13.88 3.66 0.06
C SER A 40 13.67 2.21 0.49
N LYS A 41 12.81 1.44 -0.21
CA LYS A 41 12.41 0.07 0.15
C LYS A 41 11.80 -0.03 1.55
N SER A 42 11.18 1.04 2.02
CA SER A 42 10.53 1.15 3.33
C SER A 42 9.02 0.89 3.25
N VAL A 43 8.43 0.94 2.06
CA VAL A 43 7.02 0.64 1.82
C VAL A 43 6.91 -0.30 0.63
N ILE A 44 6.21 -1.41 0.81
CA ILE A 44 5.75 -2.30 -0.27
C ILE A 44 4.23 -2.41 -0.18
N GLY A 45 3.55 -2.34 -1.32
CA GLY A 45 2.12 -2.60 -1.42
C GLY A 45 1.86 -3.75 -2.38
N ASN A 46 0.90 -4.62 -2.06
CA ASN A 46 0.44 -5.71 -2.90
C ASN A 46 -1.09 -5.75 -2.95
N PHE A 47 -1.63 -6.09 -4.11
CA PHE A 47 -3.05 -6.32 -4.32
C PHE A 47 -3.22 -7.37 -5.41
N GLU A 48 -3.82 -8.51 -5.07
CA GLU A 48 -4.13 -9.58 -6.02
C GLU A 48 -5.53 -9.38 -6.58
N PHE A 49 -5.71 -9.63 -7.88
CA PHE A 49 -7.05 -9.56 -8.49
C PHE A 49 -7.86 -10.80 -8.17
N GLU A 50 -9.15 -10.62 -7.89
CA GLU A 50 -10.09 -11.74 -7.74
C GLU A 50 -10.16 -12.59 -9.01
N GLN A 51 -10.07 -11.94 -10.18
CA GLN A 51 -9.98 -12.58 -11.48
C GLN A 51 -8.76 -12.05 -12.24
N PRO A 52 -7.71 -12.86 -12.42
CA PRO A 52 -6.55 -12.45 -13.20
C PRO A 52 -6.92 -12.11 -14.65
N TYR A 53 -6.26 -11.09 -15.18
CA TYR A 53 -6.36 -10.71 -16.58
C TYR A 53 -5.39 -11.52 -17.44
N ASP A 54 -5.78 -11.76 -18.69
CA ASP A 54 -4.98 -12.52 -19.65
C ASP A 54 -3.88 -11.69 -20.31
N TYR A 55 -2.96 -11.17 -19.50
CA TYR A 55 -1.67 -10.61 -19.90
C TYR A 55 -0.63 -10.97 -18.84
N GLU A 56 0.63 -11.16 -19.24
CA GLU A 56 1.68 -11.49 -18.27
C GLU A 56 2.04 -10.26 -17.42
N SER A 57 2.66 -9.26 -18.06
CA SER A 57 3.00 -7.99 -17.42
C SER A 57 3.40 -6.91 -18.42
N PHE A 58 3.32 -5.64 -18.02
CA PHE A 58 3.84 -4.51 -18.78
C PHE A 58 4.32 -3.39 -17.84
N GLY A 59 5.30 -2.60 -18.31
CA GLY A 59 5.88 -1.51 -17.54
C GLY A 59 5.23 -0.16 -17.81
N ILE A 60 5.04 0.63 -16.76
CA ILE A 60 4.55 2.01 -16.80
C ILE A 60 5.57 2.92 -16.09
N TYR A 61 6.06 3.96 -16.77
CA TYR A 61 7.03 4.91 -16.20
C TYR A 61 6.36 5.99 -15.35
N GLU A 62 5.23 6.55 -15.81
CA GLU A 62 4.47 7.57 -15.09
C GLU A 62 3.02 7.12 -14.90
N THR A 63 2.75 6.48 -13.76
CA THR A 63 1.46 5.88 -13.44
C THR A 63 0.36 6.92 -13.30
N SER A 64 0.70 8.15 -12.87
CA SER A 64 -0.29 9.23 -12.75
C SER A 64 -0.78 9.69 -14.13
N GLU A 65 0.11 9.73 -15.11
CA GLU A 65 -0.22 10.03 -16.51
C GLU A 65 -1.08 8.91 -17.10
N PHE A 66 -0.67 7.65 -16.93
CA PHE A 66 -1.44 6.49 -17.38
C PHE A 66 -2.86 6.48 -16.80
N LEU A 67 -3.01 6.72 -15.49
CA LEU A 67 -4.32 6.85 -14.83
C LEU A 67 -5.13 8.03 -15.36
N THR A 68 -4.49 9.17 -15.63
CA THR A 68 -5.18 10.34 -16.20
C THR A 68 -5.72 10.02 -17.59
N ALA A 69 -4.92 9.34 -18.42
CA ALA A 69 -5.33 8.90 -19.74
C ALA A 69 -6.49 7.88 -19.70
N LEU A 70 -6.44 6.91 -18.78
CA LEU A 70 -7.53 5.96 -18.57
C LEU A 70 -8.83 6.66 -18.15
N ASN A 71 -8.77 7.56 -17.17
CA ASN A 71 -9.96 8.25 -16.63
C ASN A 71 -10.57 9.26 -17.62
N ALA A 72 -9.81 9.73 -18.62
CA ALA A 72 -10.33 10.60 -19.67
C ALA A 72 -11.23 9.87 -20.68
N MET A 73 -11.14 8.54 -20.73
CA MET A 73 -11.88 7.68 -21.65
C MET A 73 -13.07 7.04 -20.94
N LYS A 74 -14.21 6.92 -21.62
CA LYS A 74 -15.41 6.28 -21.07
C LYS A 74 -15.29 4.76 -21.17
N ASP A 75 -15.45 4.04 -20.06
CA ASP A 75 -15.39 2.57 -19.99
C ASP A 75 -14.16 1.99 -20.75
N PRO A 76 -12.92 2.41 -20.38
CA PRO A 76 -11.73 2.19 -21.19
C PRO A 76 -11.35 0.72 -21.27
N LYS A 77 -11.38 0.16 -22.49
CA LYS A 77 -10.87 -1.18 -22.81
C LYS A 77 -9.41 -1.12 -23.20
N ILE A 78 -8.59 -1.92 -22.53
CA ILE A 78 -7.14 -1.99 -22.72
C ILE A 78 -6.80 -3.27 -23.48
N VAL A 79 -5.97 -3.15 -24.52
CA VAL A 79 -5.33 -4.26 -25.23
C VAL A 79 -3.82 -4.11 -25.08
N VAL A 80 -3.16 -5.18 -24.61
CA VAL A 80 -1.71 -5.20 -24.40
C VAL A 80 -1.02 -5.67 -25.68
N SER A 81 -0.04 -4.90 -26.15
CA SER A 81 0.91 -5.30 -27.18
C SER A 81 2.33 -5.29 -26.61
N GLU A 82 3.31 -5.76 -27.38
CA GLU A 82 4.70 -5.90 -26.92
C GLU A 82 5.32 -4.57 -26.40
N LYS A 83 5.02 -3.44 -27.05
CA LYS A 83 5.66 -2.13 -26.76
C LYS A 83 4.68 -1.02 -26.39
N TYR A 84 3.39 -1.29 -26.42
CA TYR A 84 2.37 -0.30 -26.18
C TYR A 84 1.05 -0.96 -25.77
N LEU A 85 0.19 -0.16 -25.16
CA LEU A 85 -1.20 -0.46 -24.89
C LEU A 85 -2.06 0.28 -25.90
N THR A 86 -3.16 -0.34 -26.29
CA THR A 86 -4.25 0.36 -26.99
C THR A 86 -5.41 0.50 -26.02
N ILE A 87 -5.77 1.74 -25.68
CA ILE A 87 -6.89 2.08 -24.79
C ILE A 87 -8.03 2.62 -25.67
N MET A 88 -9.26 2.11 -25.47
CA MET A 88 -10.39 2.39 -26.36
C MET A 88 -11.68 2.63 -25.57
N ASP A 89 -12.50 3.60 -26.00
CA ASP A 89 -13.84 3.89 -25.43
C ASP A 89 -14.99 3.61 -26.41
N GLY A 90 -14.72 2.84 -27.46
CA GLY A 90 -15.65 2.52 -28.54
C GLY A 90 -15.60 3.49 -29.73
N THR A 91 -15.31 4.78 -29.50
CA THR A 91 -15.24 5.79 -30.57
C THR A 91 -13.82 6.31 -30.82
N SER A 92 -13.00 6.31 -29.78
CA SER A 92 -11.63 6.80 -29.81
C SER A 92 -10.64 5.69 -29.43
N LYS A 93 -9.39 5.87 -29.85
CA LYS A 93 -8.27 4.98 -29.51
C LYS A 93 -7.07 5.80 -29.10
N LEU A 94 -6.46 5.46 -27.97
CA LEU A 94 -5.20 5.99 -27.51
C LEU A 94 -4.15 4.87 -27.57
N LYS A 95 -3.00 5.19 -28.16
CA LYS A 95 -1.81 4.35 -28.12
C LYS A 95 -0.88 4.85 -27.02
N TYR A 96 -0.63 4.04 -26.00
CA TYR A 96 0.19 4.39 -24.84
C TYR A 96 1.45 3.51 -24.80
N PHE A 97 2.65 4.07 -24.91
CA PHE A 97 3.88 3.27 -24.93
C PHE A 97 4.22 2.71 -23.54
N THR A 98 4.66 1.46 -23.51
CA THR A 98 5.14 0.81 -22.28
C THR A 98 6.64 1.07 -22.07
N THR A 99 7.09 0.88 -20.84
CA THR A 99 8.51 0.95 -20.48
C THR A 99 9.08 -0.45 -20.34
N ALA A 100 10.32 -0.64 -20.79
CA ALA A 100 11.03 -1.89 -20.59
C ALA A 100 11.16 -2.19 -19.08
N GLN A 101 10.83 -3.41 -18.68
CA GLN A 101 10.64 -3.75 -17.25
C GLN A 101 11.95 -3.73 -16.46
N ASP A 102 13.09 -3.94 -17.13
CA ASP A 102 14.44 -3.86 -16.55
C ASP A 102 14.84 -2.43 -16.15
N LEU A 103 14.12 -1.42 -16.65
CA LEU A 103 14.29 -0.01 -16.26
C LEU A 103 13.40 0.37 -15.05
N LEU A 104 12.59 -0.56 -14.55
CA LEU A 104 11.58 -0.29 -13.51
C LEU A 104 11.93 -0.95 -12.17
N PRO A 105 11.37 -0.45 -11.05
CA PRO A 105 11.61 -1.03 -9.73
C PRO A 105 11.16 -2.50 -9.65
N VAL A 106 12.05 -3.36 -9.17
CA VAL A 106 11.73 -4.76 -8.86
C VAL A 106 11.21 -4.87 -7.43
N VAL A 107 9.98 -5.34 -7.29
CA VAL A 107 9.37 -5.61 -5.97
C VAL A 107 9.80 -7.00 -5.50
N PRO A 108 10.47 -7.14 -4.34
CA PRO A 108 10.86 -8.43 -3.81
C PRO A 108 9.65 -9.17 -3.21
N ASP A 109 9.73 -10.50 -3.15
CA ASP A 109 8.80 -11.31 -2.35
C ASP A 109 9.10 -11.10 -0.85
N VAL A 110 8.32 -10.21 -0.23
CA VAL A 110 8.41 -9.86 1.18
C VAL A 110 7.52 -10.74 2.06
N GLU A 111 6.46 -11.35 1.51
CA GLU A 111 5.53 -12.21 2.26
C GLU A 111 6.27 -13.44 2.80
N THR A 112 7.06 -14.11 1.95
CA THR A 112 7.85 -15.28 2.37
C THR A 112 8.79 -14.92 3.53
N LYS A 113 9.46 -13.76 3.48
CA LYS A 113 10.34 -13.31 4.56
C LYS A 113 9.55 -12.94 5.82
N PHE A 114 8.43 -12.25 5.67
CA PHE A 114 7.60 -11.82 6.79
C PHE A 114 7.02 -13.00 7.55
N SER A 115 6.57 -14.05 6.84
CA SER A 115 5.97 -15.24 7.44
C SER A 115 6.89 -16.01 8.39
N THR A 116 8.21 -15.79 8.29
CA THR A 116 9.23 -16.37 9.18
C THR A 116 9.54 -15.52 10.42
N LEU A 117 8.95 -14.33 10.56
CA LEU A 117 9.20 -13.42 11.67
C LEU A 117 8.21 -13.66 12.82
N ASP A 118 8.72 -13.63 14.04
CA ASP A 118 7.88 -13.48 15.22
C ASP A 118 7.33 -12.04 15.27
N CYS A 119 6.01 -11.90 15.28
CA CYS A 119 5.34 -10.61 15.42
C CYS A 119 5.04 -10.34 16.89
N GLU A 120 5.57 -9.25 17.44
CA GLU A 120 5.28 -8.84 18.82
C GLU A 120 3.84 -8.33 18.98
N LEU A 121 3.31 -7.60 18.00
CA LEU A 121 1.91 -7.15 18.00
C LEU A 121 1.10 -7.84 16.90
N ASP A 122 -0.13 -8.23 17.25
CA ASP A 122 -1.18 -8.63 16.32
C ASP A 122 -2.51 -8.07 16.82
N PHE A 123 -3.10 -7.15 16.06
CA PHE A 123 -4.34 -6.47 16.44
C PHE A 123 -5.10 -5.92 15.24
N THR A 124 -6.34 -5.47 15.46
CA THR A 124 -7.12 -4.76 14.45
C THR A 124 -7.24 -3.27 14.81
N ILE A 125 -7.07 -2.39 13.83
CA ILE A 125 -7.40 -0.96 13.93
C ILE A 125 -8.48 -0.61 12.91
N THR A 126 -9.49 0.12 13.36
CA THR A 126 -10.60 0.54 12.51
C THR A 126 -10.22 1.76 11.65
N ALA A 127 -10.92 1.91 10.52
CA ALA A 127 -10.77 3.04 9.61
C ALA A 127 -10.90 4.38 10.34
N ASP A 128 -11.90 4.52 11.23
CA ASP A 128 -12.13 5.75 11.98
C ASP A 128 -10.98 6.08 12.94
N LYS A 129 -10.50 5.09 13.71
CA LYS A 129 -9.37 5.28 14.63
C LYS A 129 -8.10 5.65 13.86
N LEU A 130 -7.82 4.95 12.75
CA LEU A 130 -6.64 5.21 11.92
C LEU A 130 -6.73 6.59 11.24
N ALA A 131 -7.88 6.94 10.66
CA ALA A 131 -8.09 8.23 10.00
C ALA A 131 -7.92 9.38 10.99
N PHE A 132 -8.48 9.27 12.19
CA PHE A 132 -8.33 10.31 13.21
C PHE A 132 -6.89 10.38 13.74
N LEU A 133 -6.22 9.25 13.96
CA LEU A 133 -4.80 9.20 14.33
C LEU A 133 -3.93 9.94 13.29
N LEU A 134 -4.09 9.65 12.00
CA LEU A 134 -3.32 10.29 10.93
C LEU A 134 -3.67 11.78 10.76
N LYS A 135 -4.94 12.15 10.97
CA LYS A 135 -5.35 13.57 11.01
C LYS A 135 -4.65 14.32 12.13
N MET A 136 -4.64 13.77 13.35
CA MET A 136 -3.97 14.39 14.49
C MET A 136 -2.45 14.47 14.28
N ALA A 137 -1.85 13.41 13.74
CA ALA A 137 -0.44 13.40 13.37
C ALA A 137 -0.10 14.52 12.37
N SER A 138 -0.96 14.76 11.37
CA SER A 138 -0.79 15.85 10.41
C SER A 138 -0.89 17.24 11.06
N ILE A 139 -1.87 17.45 11.95
CA ILE A 139 -2.05 18.72 12.70
C ILE A 139 -0.81 19.01 13.56
N LEU A 140 -0.30 17.98 14.24
CA LEU A 140 0.87 18.07 15.11
C LEU A 140 2.20 18.06 14.34
N LYS A 141 2.16 17.84 13.02
CA LYS A 141 3.34 17.62 12.17
C LYS A 141 4.26 16.51 12.70
N SER A 142 3.66 15.50 13.31
CA SER A 142 4.38 14.36 13.88
C SER A 142 5.16 13.62 12.80
N LYS A 143 6.36 13.19 13.15
CA LYS A 143 7.21 12.38 12.26
C LYS A 143 6.98 10.88 12.40
N PHE A 144 6.53 10.42 13.55
CA PHE A 144 6.44 9.00 13.87
C PHE A 144 5.08 8.60 14.44
N LEU A 145 4.74 7.33 14.20
CA LEU A 145 3.83 6.56 15.03
C LEU A 145 4.65 5.65 15.92
N PHE A 146 4.51 5.79 17.23
CA PHE A 146 5.11 4.90 18.23
C PHE A 146 4.08 3.89 18.70
N PHE A 147 4.52 2.65 18.86
CA PHE A 147 3.74 1.52 19.35
C PHE A 147 4.33 1.10 20.68
N GLU A 148 3.50 1.14 21.72
CA GLU A 148 3.83 0.74 23.08
C GLU A 148 2.77 -0.23 23.58
N THR A 149 3.13 -1.07 24.55
CA THR A 149 2.19 -2.00 25.18
C THR A 149 2.13 -1.73 26.67
N ASP A 150 0.91 -1.67 27.21
CA ASP A 150 0.67 -1.65 28.65
C ASP A 150 -0.31 -2.75 28.99
N SER A 151 0.17 -3.77 29.72
CA SER A 151 -0.59 -4.90 30.28
C SER A 151 -1.54 -5.60 29.31
N LYS A 152 -2.69 -4.99 28.98
CA LYS A 152 -3.75 -5.52 28.10
C LYS A 152 -4.06 -4.63 26.88
N LYS A 153 -3.34 -3.54 26.68
CA LYS A 153 -3.61 -2.54 25.65
C LYS A 153 -2.40 -2.32 24.76
N ILE A 154 -2.67 -1.91 23.53
CA ILE A 154 -1.68 -1.34 22.61
C ILE A 154 -1.95 0.17 22.58
N ARG A 155 -0.91 0.95 22.84
CA ARG A 155 -0.93 2.41 22.73
C ARG A 155 -0.22 2.81 21.45
N ILE A 156 -0.88 3.62 20.63
CA ILE A 156 -0.29 4.19 19.42
C ILE A 156 -0.21 5.70 19.60
N THR A 157 1.01 6.22 19.60
CA THR A 157 1.31 7.64 19.85
C THR A 157 1.81 8.29 18.56
N ALA A 158 1.10 9.30 18.07
CA ALA A 158 1.60 10.19 17.02
C ALA A 158 2.43 11.30 17.67
N GLY A 159 3.72 11.39 17.32
CA GLY A 159 4.65 12.37 17.89
C GLY A 159 6.01 12.36 17.21
N ASP A 160 6.92 13.19 17.72
CA ASP A 160 8.32 13.25 17.30
C ASP A 160 9.25 12.44 18.21
N GLU A 161 8.89 12.34 19.50
CA GLU A 161 9.57 11.55 20.51
C GLU A 161 8.58 11.07 21.58
N LEU A 162 8.97 10.02 22.29
CA LEU A 162 8.27 9.56 23.49
C LEU A 162 8.78 10.36 24.70
N SER A 163 8.32 11.60 24.85
CA SER A 163 8.64 12.44 26.00
C SER A 163 7.43 13.25 26.47
N SER A 164 7.47 13.68 27.73
CA SER A 164 6.41 14.50 28.33
C SER A 164 6.45 15.97 27.91
N SER A 165 7.49 16.40 27.20
CA SER A 165 7.70 17.81 26.81
C SER A 165 7.19 18.15 25.41
N ASN A 166 6.70 17.17 24.64
CA ASN A 166 6.20 17.39 23.28
C ASN A 166 4.71 17.12 23.14
N ASN A 167 4.10 17.85 22.21
CA ASN A 167 2.73 17.56 21.79
C ASN A 167 2.68 16.19 21.14
N SER A 168 1.74 15.37 21.59
CA SER A 168 1.46 14.07 21.01
C SER A 168 -0.05 13.79 21.03
N TYR A 169 -0.48 12.89 20.16
CA TYR A 169 -1.82 12.34 20.20
C TYR A 169 -1.73 10.84 20.42
N VAL A 170 -2.58 10.32 21.31
CA VAL A 170 -2.55 8.93 21.72
C VAL A 170 -3.89 8.27 21.43
N VAL A 171 -3.86 7.09 20.80
CA VAL A 171 -5.01 6.19 20.69
C VAL A 171 -4.69 4.87 21.38
N GLU A 172 -5.64 4.35 22.14
CA GLU A 172 -5.53 3.04 22.78
C GLU A 172 -6.40 2.01 22.05
N ILE A 173 -5.82 0.84 21.80
CA ILE A 173 -6.51 -0.36 21.35
C ILE A 173 -6.58 -1.30 22.55
N SER A 174 -7.79 -1.71 22.92
CA SER A 174 -8.05 -2.60 24.07
C SER A 174 -8.87 -3.83 23.68
N ASP A 175 -9.27 -3.89 22.42
CA ASP A 175 -10.12 -4.88 21.78
C ASP A 175 -9.39 -5.47 20.57
N CYS A 176 -9.76 -6.68 20.16
CA CYS A 176 -9.21 -7.35 18.97
C CYS A 176 -7.68 -7.50 18.97
N ILE A 177 -7.07 -7.72 20.14
CA ILE A 177 -5.63 -7.98 20.30
C ILE A 177 -5.40 -9.50 20.38
N LYS A 178 -4.59 -10.04 19.47
CA LYS A 178 -4.10 -11.42 19.54
C LYS A 178 -2.70 -11.51 20.17
N SER A 179 -1.87 -10.48 20.00
CA SER A 179 -0.56 -10.37 20.64
C SER A 179 -0.20 -8.92 20.98
N ASN A 180 0.43 -8.70 22.13
CA ASN A 180 0.89 -7.40 22.62
C ASN A 180 2.23 -7.50 23.39
N ARG A 181 3.21 -8.18 22.81
CA ARG A 181 4.46 -8.60 23.49
C ARG A 181 5.65 -7.70 23.13
N LEU A 182 5.50 -6.38 23.26
CA LEU A 182 6.63 -5.46 23.08
C LEU A 182 7.42 -5.33 24.38
N ASP A 183 8.73 -5.54 24.29
CA ASP A 183 9.72 -5.29 25.35
C ASP A 183 10.31 -3.87 25.27
N ALA A 184 10.19 -3.22 24.12
CA ALA A 184 10.56 -1.83 23.88
C ALA A 184 9.61 -1.19 22.86
N PRO A 185 9.45 0.15 22.87
CA PRO A 185 8.64 0.82 21.86
C PRO A 185 9.19 0.60 20.45
N VAL A 186 8.28 0.48 19.48
CA VAL A 186 8.62 0.43 18.05
C VAL A 186 8.03 1.65 17.36
N LYS A 187 8.75 2.23 16.40
CA LYS A 187 8.27 3.36 15.61
C LYS A 187 8.18 3.07 14.13
N ILE A 188 7.22 3.74 13.48
CA ILE A 188 7.06 3.83 12.03
C ILE A 188 7.16 5.31 11.65
N ALA A 189 7.94 5.63 10.62
CA ALA A 189 7.97 6.97 10.06
C ALA A 189 6.70 7.26 9.25
N LEU A 190 6.02 8.35 9.58
CA LEU A 190 4.73 8.72 8.97
C LEU A 190 4.85 9.04 7.47
N GLU A 191 6.04 9.43 6.99
CA GLU A 191 6.29 9.62 5.55
C GLU A 191 6.08 8.34 4.72
N PHE A 192 6.25 7.17 5.35
CA PHE A 192 6.02 5.86 4.76
C PHE A 192 4.58 5.37 4.91
N PHE A 193 3.73 6.10 5.64
CA PHE A 193 2.36 5.70 5.90
C PHE A 193 1.42 6.15 4.77
N LYS A 194 1.44 5.40 3.67
CA LYS A 194 0.66 5.68 2.44
C LYS A 194 -0.51 4.71 2.24
N LEU A 195 -1.19 4.34 3.32
CA LEU A 195 -2.27 3.35 3.28
C LEU A 195 -3.58 3.98 2.78
N ILE A 196 -4.39 3.20 2.06
CA ILE A 196 -5.78 3.58 1.73
C ILE A 196 -6.61 3.59 3.02
N PRO A 197 -7.57 4.52 3.20
CA PRO A 197 -8.50 4.46 4.33
C PRO A 197 -9.27 3.12 4.37
N SER A 198 -9.07 2.34 5.42
CA SER A 198 -9.69 1.03 5.64
C SER A 198 -9.49 0.59 7.09
N ASP A 199 -10.26 -0.41 7.52
CA ASP A 199 -9.87 -1.26 8.64
C ASP A 199 -8.61 -2.05 8.26
N TYR A 200 -7.77 -2.36 9.24
CA TYR A 200 -6.57 -3.16 9.03
C TYR A 200 -6.36 -4.18 10.14
N ASN A 201 -6.06 -5.41 9.73
CA ASN A 201 -5.35 -6.37 10.57
C ASN A 201 -3.86 -6.05 10.50
N VAL A 202 -3.27 -5.78 11.66
CA VAL A 202 -1.89 -5.32 11.81
C VAL A 202 -1.08 -6.41 12.50
N SER A 203 -0.02 -6.85 11.85
CA SER A 203 1.02 -7.68 12.46
C SER A 203 2.31 -6.88 12.44
N LEU A 204 2.91 -6.62 13.60
CA LEU A 204 4.11 -5.80 13.72
C LEU A 204 5.23 -6.59 14.36
N SER A 205 6.37 -6.61 13.67
CA SER A 205 7.66 -7.02 14.22
C SER A 205 8.50 -5.80 14.59
N LYS A 206 9.65 -6.00 15.25
CA LYS A 206 10.67 -4.94 15.47
C LYS A 206 11.27 -4.31 14.20
N LYS A 207 11.10 -4.91 13.02
CA LYS A 207 11.73 -4.47 11.75
C LYS A 207 10.74 -4.07 10.66
N ILE A 208 9.55 -4.66 10.67
CA ILE A 208 8.57 -4.51 9.61
C ILE A 208 7.17 -4.78 10.17
N SER A 209 6.20 -4.03 9.67
CA SER A 209 4.78 -4.22 9.95
C SER A 209 4.05 -4.62 8.67
N LYS A 210 3.04 -5.46 8.82
CA LYS A 210 2.11 -5.90 7.78
C LYS A 210 0.71 -5.39 8.12
N TRP A 211 0.07 -4.76 7.14
CA TRP A 211 -1.26 -4.18 7.25
C TRP A 211 -2.14 -4.78 6.16
N VAL A 212 -3.13 -5.58 6.56
CA VAL A 212 -4.04 -6.27 5.62
C VAL A 212 -5.43 -5.67 5.73
N SER A 213 -5.93 -5.11 4.63
CA SER A 213 -7.31 -4.63 4.56
C SER A 213 -8.29 -5.79 4.33
N PRO A 214 -9.58 -5.64 4.68
CA PRO A 214 -10.62 -6.62 4.36
C PRO A 214 -10.73 -6.93 2.86
N ASN A 215 -10.38 -5.96 2.00
CA ASN A 215 -10.45 -6.10 0.55
C ASN A 215 -9.16 -6.68 -0.06
N GLY A 216 -8.27 -7.27 0.75
CA GLY A 216 -7.08 -7.98 0.26
C GLY A 216 -5.89 -7.09 -0.11
N ILE A 217 -5.93 -5.79 0.21
CA ILE A 217 -4.78 -4.90 0.02
C ILE A 217 -3.81 -5.11 1.17
N VAL A 218 -2.55 -5.40 0.84
CA VAL A 218 -1.49 -5.67 1.82
C VAL A 218 -0.42 -4.60 1.71
N TYR A 219 -0.10 -3.96 2.83
CA TYR A 219 1.06 -3.06 2.94
C TYR A 219 2.09 -3.63 3.91
N TYR A 220 3.35 -3.49 3.52
CA TYR A 220 4.50 -3.73 4.37
C TYR A 220 5.21 -2.40 4.61
N VAL A 221 5.38 -2.03 5.87
CA VAL A 221 6.01 -0.77 6.25
C VAL A 221 7.16 -1.04 7.21
N GLY A 222 8.34 -0.51 6.89
CA GLY A 222 9.53 -0.61 7.74
C GLY A 222 9.29 -0.01 9.12
N CYS A 223 9.82 -0.67 10.14
CA CYS A 223 9.74 -0.23 11.53
C CYS A 223 11.11 -0.32 12.19
N SER A 224 11.29 0.38 13.30
CA SER A 224 12.50 0.30 14.11
C SER A 224 12.16 0.36 15.59
N ALA A 225 12.82 -0.46 16.41
CA ALA A 225 12.83 -0.25 17.85
C ALA A 225 13.37 1.16 18.18
N VAL A 226 12.85 1.75 19.26
CA VAL A 226 13.27 3.06 19.80
C VAL A 226 14.45 2.88 20.74
#